data_AF-A0A2H0IAS7-F1
#
_entry.id   AF-A0A2H0IAS7-F1
#
_cell.length_a   1.000
_cell.length_b   1.000
_cell.length_c   1.000
_cell.angle_alpha   90.00
_cell.angle_beta   90.00
_cell.angle_gamma   90.00
#
_symmetry.space_group_name_H-M   'P 1'
#
loop_
_entity.id
_entity.type
_entity.pdbx_description
1 polymer ?
#
loop_
_entity_poly.entity_id
_entity_poly.type
_entity_poly.pdbx_seq_one_letter_code
_entity_poly.pdbx_strand_id
1 'polypeptide(L)' 'MSKKLSYAYYPGCAAKQIQKEADWSARAICRQLGIELHDMPKATCCG' A
#
# COMPACT_ATOMS: atom_id res chain seq x y z
N MET A 1 11.77 -3.16 22.45
CA MET A 1 11.42 -2.20 21.38
C MET A 1 10.94 -2.99 20.17
N SER A 2 9.64 -2.96 19.88
CA SER A 2 9.09 -3.61 18.69
C SER A 2 9.60 -2.88 17.44
N LYS A 3 10.13 -3.65 16.49
CA LYS A 3 10.69 -3.15 15.23
C LYS A 3 9.57 -2.49 14.41
N LYS A 4 9.81 -1.27 13.91
CA LYS A 4 8.88 -0.59 12.99
C LYS A 4 8.77 -1.41 11.71
N LEU A 5 7.55 -1.79 11.32
CA LEU A 5 7.29 -2.53 10.09
C LEU A 5 7.24 -1.54 8.92
N SER A 6 8.04 -1.78 7.88
CA SER A 6 8.13 -0.95 6.68
C SER A 6 8.16 -1.85 5.44
N TYR A 7 7.28 -1.55 4.49
CA TYR A 7 7.11 -2.36 3.28
C TYR A 7 7.01 -1.47 2.04
N ALA A 8 7.52 -1.98 0.91
CA ALA A 8 7.18 -1.44 -0.40
C ALA A 8 5.72 -1.80 -0.72
N TYR A 9 4.95 -0.83 -1.19
CA TYR A 9 3.52 -0.94 -1.38
C TYR A 9 3.16 -0.99 -2.87
N TYR A 10 2.58 -2.12 -3.26
CA TYR A 10 2.10 -2.39 -4.61
C TYR A 10 0.56 -2.43 -4.62
N PRO A 11 -0.12 -1.35 -5.02
CA PRO A 11 -1.59 -1.33 -5.07
C PRO A 11 -2.18 -2.05 -6.29
N GLY A 12 -1.36 -2.46 -7.26
CA GLY A 12 -1.84 -3.05 -8.52
C GLY A 12 -2.62 -2.07 -9.41
N CYS A 13 -3.24 -2.58 -10.47
CA CYS A 13 -3.98 -1.76 -11.45
C CYS A 13 -5.37 -1.37 -10.94
N ALA A 14 -6.10 -2.32 -10.35
CA ALA A 14 -7.48 -2.10 -9.92
C ALA A 14 -7.56 -1.03 -8.82
N ALA A 15 -6.75 -1.13 -7.76
CA ALA A 15 -6.77 -0.14 -6.68
C ALA A 15 -6.25 1.25 -7.11
N LYS A 16 -5.46 1.33 -8.20
CA LYS A 16 -5.09 2.62 -8.80
C LYS A 16 -6.22 3.25 -9.62
N GLN A 17 -7.15 2.47 -10.16
CA GLN A 17 -8.08 2.93 -11.21
C GLN A 17 -9.56 2.81 -10.83
N ILE A 18 -10.03 1.58 -10.59
CA ILE A 18 -11.45 1.24 -10.45
C ILE A 18 -11.89 0.90 -9.02
N GLN A 19 -10.94 0.63 -8.12
CA GLN A 19 -11.18 0.24 -6.72
C GLN A 19 -10.31 1.09 -5.77
N LYS A 20 -10.36 2.42 -5.92
CA LYS A 20 -9.48 3.37 -5.19
C LYS A 20 -9.64 3.26 -3.67
N GLU A 21 -10.83 2.88 -3.22
CA GLU A 21 -11.17 2.64 -1.82
C GLU A 21 -10.32 1.54 -1.20
N ALA A 22 -9.85 0.57 -1.99
CA ALA A 22 -8.95 -0.48 -1.51
C ALA A 22 -7.55 0.07 -1.18
N ASP A 23 -7.00 0.97 -2.01
CA ASP A 23 -5.74 1.68 -1.71
C ASP A 23 -5.88 2.55 -0.46
N TRP A 24 -6.97 3.32 -0.38
CA TRP A 24 -7.23 4.20 0.75
C TRP A 24 -7.37 3.42 2.06
N SER A 25 -8.15 2.33 2.04
CA SER A 25 -8.39 1.49 3.23
C SER A 25 -7.10 0.81 3.68
N ALA A 26 -6.30 0.28 2.75
CA ALA A 26 -5.02 -0.36 3.07
C ALA A 26 -4.06 0.62 3.76
N ARG A 27 -3.93 1.84 3.23
CA ARG A 27 -3.09 2.88 3.81
C ARG A 27 -3.57 3.36 5.18
N ALA A 28 -4.89 3.52 5.34
CA ALA A 28 -5.50 3.94 6.60
C ALA A 28 -5.24 2.92 7.72
N ILE A 29 -5.51 1.64 7.45
CA ILE A 29 -5.30 0.57 8.43
C ILE A 29 -3.81 0.38 8.74
N CYS A 30 -2.93 0.39 7.74
CA CYS A 30 -1.49 0.28 7.97
C CYS A 30 -0.97 1.40 8.88
N ARG A 31 -1.44 2.64 8.69
CA ARG A 31 -1.09 3.76 9.57
C ARG A 31 -1.54 3.52 11.02
N GLN A 32 -2.75 3.01 11.23
CA GLN A 32 -3.24 2.68 12.58
C GLN A 32 -2.45 1.55 13.23
N LEU A 33 -1.97 0.58 12.44
CA LEU A 33 -1.15 -0.53 12.90
C LEU A 33 0.35 -0.16 13.07
N GLY A 34 0.74 1.08 12.78
CA GLY A 34 2.14 1.51 12.85
C GLY A 34 3.02 0.92 11.74
N ILE A 35 2.42 0.53 10.62
CA ILE A 35 3.08 0.01 9.42
C ILE A 35 3.31 1.16 8.43
N GLU A 36 4.55 1.31 7.97
CA GLU A 36 4.93 2.27 6.96
C GLU A 36 4.87 1.64 5.55
N LEU A 37 4.20 2.33 4.63
CA LEU A 37 4.03 1.90 3.24
C LEU A 37 4.75 2.88 2.31
N HIS A 38 5.69 2.38 1.51
CA HIS A 38 6.46 3.16 0.54
C HIS A 38 5.96 2.93 -0.88
N ASP A 39 5.67 3.99 -1.63
CA ASP A 39 5.16 3.86 -2.99
C ASP A 39 6.20 3.25 -3.96
N MET A 40 5.69 2.46 -4.91
CA MET A 40 6.47 1.89 -6.01
C MET A 40 6.07 2.55 -7.34
N PRO A 41 6.60 3.74 -7.68
CA PRO A 41 6.15 4.51 -8.84
C PRO A 41 6.44 3.83 -10.18
N LYS A 42 7.45 2.95 -10.25
CA LYS A 42 7.83 2.20 -11.45
C LYS A 42 7.15 0.82 -11.55
N ALA A 43 6.27 0.47 -10.61
CA ALA A 43 5.59 -0.81 -10.65
C ALA A 43 4.53 -0.86 -11.76
N THR A 44 4.65 -1.86 -12.63
CA THR A 44 3.74 -2.18 -13.73
C THR A 44 2.71 -3.23 -13.29
N CYS A 45 1.82 -3.68 -14.21
CA CYS A 45 0.93 -4.81 -13.95
C CYS A 45 1.73 -6.04 -13.50
N CYS A 46 1.16 -6.84 -12.60
CA CYS A 46 1.76 -8.08 -12.07
C CYS A 46 1.70 -9.25 -13.05
N GLY A 47 1.08 -9.04 -14.21
CA GLY A 47 0.59 -10.07 -15.13
C GLY A 47 -0.80 -9.65 -15.56
#